data_AF-A0A2G5U357-F1
#
_entry.id   AF-A0A2G5U357-F1
#
_cell.length_a   1.000
_cell.length_b   1.000
_cell.length_c   1.000
_cell.angle_alpha   90.00
_cell.angle_beta   90.00
_cell.angle_gamma   90.00
#
_symmetry.space_group_name_H-M   'P 1'
#
loop_
_entity.id
_entity.type
_entity.pdbx_description
1 polymer ?
#
loop_
_entity_poly.entity_id
_entity_poly.type
_entity_poly.pdbx_seq_one_letter_code
_entity_poly.pdbx_strand_id
1 'polypeptide(L)'
;MVTIVELEEENEEIETLAVKKQILLEQSGDVLEEIHNTRELMMEEFERLHIETLMSYQEKIEKEAQEYEQIYEETKLFIEEETMELQTEFCEFLEEMIEEKEKLMELTMQEKEYRKLTDVIFEIIQNWTDIDFIFSQILGMREAQNVVKDTWSEETDPQVVKILDRINQRIMGKVQTIWRLHESNSEKLDGVLEKIEEFLDFMELGYNDISRSIFIVALNSMRNIPFNTLENQNLTDDDVNNIKESVQDIRDFLSYVPLCQLRPRKSLRQFLWNEIDSYQRDNDIFFDLENCK
;
A
#
# COMPACT_ATOMS: atom_id res chain seq x y z
N MET A 1 -115.02 74.31 32.18
CA MET A 1 -114.91 75.17 33.38
C MET A 1 -114.06 74.37 34.34
N VAL A 2 -112.75 74.62 34.32
CA VAL A 2 -111.79 73.98 35.23
C VAL A 2 -111.88 74.74 36.55
N THR A 3 -112.03 74.04 37.67
CA THR A 3 -112.11 74.68 38.99
C THR A 3 -110.72 74.99 39.52
N ILE A 4 -110.58 76.07 40.29
CA ILE A 4 -109.29 76.54 40.84
C ILE A 4 -108.58 75.43 41.64
N VAL A 5 -109.34 74.51 42.25
CA VAL A 5 -108.84 73.38 43.04
C VAL A 5 -108.19 72.30 42.15
N GLU A 6 -108.74 71.99 40.96
CA GLU A 6 -108.15 71.03 40.02
C GLU A 6 -106.82 71.56 39.45
N LEU A 7 -106.71 72.88 39.27
CA LEU A 7 -105.45 73.53 38.86
C LEU A 7 -104.41 73.56 39.98
N GLU A 8 -104.82 73.62 41.25
CA GLU A 8 -103.93 73.55 42.41
C GLU A 8 -103.38 72.12 42.62
N GLU A 9 -104.23 71.09 42.48
CA GLU A 9 -103.81 69.69 42.55
C GLU A 9 -102.88 69.28 41.39
N GLU A 10 -103.17 69.69 40.14
CA GLU A 10 -102.25 69.48 39.00
C GLU A 10 -100.91 70.20 39.20
N ASN A 11 -100.90 71.36 39.84
CA ASN A 11 -99.69 72.15 40.07
C ASN A 11 -98.81 71.54 41.19
N GLU A 12 -99.41 71.01 42.26
CA GLU A 12 -98.69 70.20 43.26
C GLU A 12 -98.12 68.91 42.66
N GLU A 13 -98.84 68.27 41.73
CA GLU A 13 -98.38 67.05 41.05
C GLU A 13 -97.21 67.36 40.08
N ILE A 14 -97.26 68.49 39.36
CA ILE A 14 -96.18 68.99 38.51
C ILE A 14 -94.93 69.34 39.33
N GLU A 15 -95.09 70.03 40.48
CA GLU A 15 -93.98 70.34 41.39
C GLU A 15 -93.35 69.06 41.96
N THR A 16 -94.17 68.08 42.35
CA THR A 16 -93.69 66.80 42.86
C THR A 16 -92.96 65.99 41.80
N LEU A 17 -93.43 66.01 40.55
CA LEU A 17 -92.76 65.39 39.39
C LEU A 17 -91.44 66.08 39.06
N ALA A 18 -91.37 67.42 39.16
CA ALA A 18 -90.14 68.18 38.97
C ALA A 18 -89.09 67.84 40.03
N VAL A 19 -89.49 67.72 41.30
CA VAL A 19 -88.61 67.28 42.40
C VAL A 19 -88.13 65.85 42.20
N LYS A 20 -89.02 64.91 41.85
CA LYS A 20 -88.64 63.51 41.55
C LYS A 20 -87.67 63.42 40.37
N LYS A 21 -87.88 64.22 39.33
CA LYS A 21 -86.98 64.29 38.18
C LYS A 21 -85.61 64.85 38.57
N GLN A 22 -85.55 65.86 39.42
CA GLN A 22 -84.31 66.41 39.95
C GLN A 22 -83.52 65.36 40.75
N ILE A 23 -84.19 64.64 41.65
CA ILE A 23 -83.59 63.55 42.45
C ILE A 23 -83.08 62.43 41.53
N LEU A 24 -83.85 62.03 40.52
CA LEU A 24 -83.43 61.01 39.56
C LEU A 24 -82.23 61.45 38.71
N LEU A 25 -82.15 62.74 38.35
CA LEU A 25 -81.00 63.30 37.64
C LEU A 25 -79.73 63.27 38.49
N GLU A 26 -79.82 63.68 39.76
CA GLU A 26 -78.69 63.62 40.71
C GLU A 26 -78.24 62.18 40.94
N GLN A 27 -79.16 61.26 41.26
CA GLN A 27 -78.84 59.84 41.44
C GLN A 27 -78.27 59.19 40.17
N SER A 28 -78.74 59.59 38.98
CA SER A 28 -78.17 59.11 37.72
C SER A 28 -76.77 59.66 37.46
N GLY A 29 -76.47 60.87 37.93
CA GLY A 29 -75.14 61.47 37.88
C GLY A 29 -74.15 60.71 38.75
N ASP A 30 -74.53 60.41 40.00
CA ASP A 30 -73.71 59.64 40.94
C ASP A 30 -73.38 58.24 40.40
N VAL A 31 -74.39 57.54 39.84
CA VAL A 31 -74.19 56.22 39.23
C VAL A 31 -73.27 56.29 38.00
N LEU A 32 -73.39 57.33 37.18
CA LEU A 32 -72.50 57.53 36.03
C LEU A 32 -71.06 57.80 36.46
N GLU A 33 -70.85 58.55 37.54
CA GLU A 33 -69.52 58.81 38.12
C GLU A 33 -68.91 57.53 38.71
N GLU A 34 -69.68 56.72 39.45
CA GLU A 34 -69.23 55.41 39.94
C GLU A 34 -68.85 54.45 38.80
N ILE A 35 -69.67 54.40 37.73
CA ILE A 35 -69.36 53.60 36.54
C ILE A 35 -68.07 54.10 35.88
N HIS A 36 -67.88 55.42 35.79
CA HIS A 36 -66.69 56.00 35.20
C HIS A 36 -65.43 55.67 36.00
N ASN A 37 -65.47 55.88 37.32
CA ASN A 37 -64.36 55.57 38.24
C ASN A 37 -64.03 54.07 38.23
N THR A 38 -65.05 53.20 38.22
CA THR A 38 -64.85 51.74 38.15
C THR A 38 -64.20 51.35 36.83
N ARG A 39 -64.60 51.96 35.72
CA ARG A 39 -64.00 51.72 34.41
C ARG A 39 -62.54 52.16 34.37
N GLU A 40 -62.20 53.33 34.92
CA GLU A 40 -60.80 53.79 34.98
C GLU A 40 -59.93 52.82 35.79
N LEU A 41 -60.37 52.43 36.99
CA LEU A 41 -59.66 51.45 37.82
C LEU A 41 -59.48 50.09 37.11
N MET A 42 -60.50 49.62 36.39
CA MET A 42 -60.39 48.40 35.59
C MET A 42 -59.39 48.53 34.42
N MET A 43 -59.34 49.70 33.77
CA MET A 43 -58.40 49.94 32.69
C MET A 43 -56.95 49.99 33.21
N GLU A 44 -56.72 50.66 34.33
CA GLU A 44 -55.41 50.70 34.99
C GLU A 44 -54.95 49.29 35.41
N GLU A 45 -55.86 48.50 35.99
CA GLU A 45 -55.55 47.11 36.38
C GLU A 45 -55.27 46.22 35.16
N PHE A 46 -56.01 46.40 34.07
CA PHE A 46 -55.79 45.68 32.81
C PHE A 46 -54.44 46.04 32.20
N GLU A 47 -54.08 47.33 32.17
CA GLU A 47 -52.78 47.79 31.68
C GLU A 47 -51.63 47.21 32.52
N ARG A 48 -51.77 47.20 33.85
CA ARG A 48 -50.77 46.59 34.74
C ARG A 48 -50.58 45.10 34.45
N LEU A 49 -51.67 44.33 34.39
CA LEU A 49 -51.64 42.90 34.08
C LEU A 49 -51.04 42.62 32.70
N HIS A 50 -51.35 43.46 31.71
CA HIS A 50 -50.81 43.31 30.36
C HIS A 50 -49.30 43.55 30.33
N ILE A 51 -48.81 44.58 31.01
CA ILE A 51 -47.37 44.86 31.14
C ILE A 51 -46.65 43.71 31.86
N GLU A 52 -47.18 43.24 32.98
CA GLU A 52 -46.60 42.10 33.73
C GLU A 52 -46.52 40.83 32.85
N THR A 53 -47.57 40.56 32.07
CA THR A 53 -47.62 39.41 31.17
C THR A 53 -46.61 39.53 30.03
N LEU A 54 -46.48 40.72 29.41
CA LEU A 54 -45.49 40.98 28.37
C LEU A 54 -44.06 40.83 28.90
N MET A 55 -43.76 41.38 30.09
CA MET A 55 -42.46 41.23 30.74
C MET A 55 -42.14 39.75 31.01
N SER A 56 -43.11 38.98 31.51
CA SER A 56 -42.92 37.54 31.74
C SER A 56 -42.65 36.75 30.45
N TYR A 57 -43.32 37.10 29.34
CA TYR A 57 -43.03 36.47 28.05
C TYR A 57 -41.65 36.86 27.52
N GLN A 58 -41.24 38.10 27.71
CA GLN A 58 -39.93 38.58 27.28
C GLN A 58 -38.80 37.87 28.05
N GLU A 59 -38.94 37.71 29.37
CA GLU A 59 -38.00 36.92 30.19
C GLU A 59 -37.93 35.45 29.74
N LYS A 60 -39.05 34.83 29.37
CA LYS A 60 -39.07 33.45 28.85
C LYS A 60 -38.34 33.34 27.51
N ILE A 61 -38.57 34.29 26.60
CA ILE A 61 -37.90 34.32 25.29
C ILE A 61 -36.39 34.50 25.46
N GLU A 62 -35.95 35.41 26.33
CA GLU A 62 -34.52 35.62 26.61
C GLU A 62 -33.87 34.37 27.19
N LYS A 63 -34.57 33.69 28.10
CA LYS A 63 -34.07 32.45 28.70
C LYS A 63 -33.97 31.31 27.67
N GLU A 64 -35.00 31.12 26.84
CA GLU A 64 -34.96 30.13 25.76
C GLU A 64 -33.85 30.45 24.76
N ALA A 65 -33.66 31.71 24.39
CA ALA A 65 -32.58 32.13 23.49
C ALA A 65 -31.19 31.79 24.06
N GLN A 66 -30.97 32.03 25.35
CA GLN A 66 -29.71 31.66 26.02
C GLN A 66 -29.50 30.14 26.07
N GLU A 67 -30.55 29.36 26.34
CA GLU A 67 -30.48 27.89 26.35
C GLU A 67 -30.15 27.36 24.94
N TYR A 68 -30.77 27.89 23.89
CA TYR A 68 -30.46 27.51 22.50
C TYR A 68 -29.06 27.89 22.07
N GLU A 69 -28.57 29.06 22.49
CA GLU A 69 -27.21 29.50 22.18
C GLU A 69 -26.16 28.60 22.86
N GLN A 70 -26.41 28.16 24.10
CA GLN A 70 -25.58 27.17 24.78
C GLN A 70 -25.57 25.82 24.04
N ILE A 71 -26.74 25.30 23.67
CA ILE A 71 -26.85 24.03 22.91
C ILE A 71 -26.09 24.13 21.58
N TYR A 72 -26.20 25.27 20.89
CA TYR A 72 -25.52 25.50 19.62
C TYR A 72 -24.00 25.46 19.78
N GLU A 73 -23.44 26.19 20.74
CA GLU A 73 -21.99 26.21 20.97
C GLU A 73 -21.47 24.85 21.45
N GLU A 74 -22.20 24.13 22.31
CA GLU A 74 -21.84 22.75 22.72
C GLU A 74 -21.82 21.79 21.51
N THR A 75 -22.85 21.85 20.67
CA THR A 75 -22.95 20.99 19.48
C THR A 75 -21.85 21.31 18.47
N LYS A 76 -21.56 22.60 18.28
CA LYS A 76 -20.49 23.05 17.39
C LYS A 76 -19.13 22.56 17.86
N LEU A 77 -18.85 22.67 19.16
CA LEU A 77 -17.58 22.23 19.74
C LEU A 77 -17.42 20.70 19.64
N PHE A 78 -18.50 19.94 19.87
CA PHE A 78 -18.51 18.49 19.65
C PHE A 78 -18.21 18.11 18.19
N ILE A 79 -18.85 18.78 17.22
CA ILE A 79 -18.60 18.51 15.79
C ILE A 79 -17.15 18.86 15.40
N GLU A 80 -16.61 19.96 15.93
CA GLU A 80 -15.22 20.36 15.67
C GLU A 80 -14.22 19.33 16.23
N GLU A 81 -14.48 18.80 17.43
CA GLU A 81 -13.68 17.72 18.03
C GLU A 81 -13.77 16.42 17.21
N GLU A 82 -14.98 15.93 16.91
CA GLU A 82 -15.20 14.70 16.13
C GLU A 82 -14.58 14.81 14.73
N THR A 83 -14.68 15.97 14.08
CA THR A 83 -14.07 16.21 12.76
C THR A 83 -12.54 16.15 12.84
N MET A 84 -11.95 16.68 13.91
CA MET A 84 -10.50 16.68 14.10
C MET A 84 -9.96 15.27 14.40
N GLU A 85 -10.68 14.49 15.21
CA GLU A 85 -10.38 13.08 15.48
C GLU A 85 -10.44 12.27 14.19
N LEU A 86 -11.54 12.35 13.44
CA LEU A 86 -11.70 11.65 12.15
C LEU A 86 -10.64 12.05 11.12
N GLN A 87 -10.26 13.33 11.06
CA GLN A 87 -9.18 13.78 10.18
C GLN A 87 -7.84 13.18 10.59
N THR A 88 -7.58 13.05 11.89
CA THR A 88 -6.34 12.46 12.41
C THR A 88 -6.28 10.97 12.09
N GLU A 89 -7.35 10.22 12.38
CA GLU A 89 -7.44 8.79 12.05
C GLU A 89 -7.29 8.54 10.55
N PHE A 90 -7.90 9.37 9.71
CA PHE A 90 -7.77 9.25 8.26
C PHE A 90 -6.34 9.54 7.78
N CYS A 91 -5.66 10.53 8.36
CA CYS A 91 -4.26 10.80 8.05
C CYS A 91 -3.35 9.65 8.45
N GLU A 92 -3.50 9.10 9.67
CA GLU A 92 -2.72 7.95 10.14
C GLU A 92 -2.92 6.73 9.23
N PHE A 93 -4.18 6.42 8.86
CA PHE A 93 -4.48 5.35 7.92
C PHE A 93 -3.83 5.57 6.54
N LEU A 94 -3.86 6.79 6.02
CA LEU A 94 -3.22 7.11 4.74
C LEU A 94 -1.70 6.99 4.82
N GLU A 95 -1.07 7.36 5.93
CA GLU A 95 0.37 7.21 6.13
C GLU A 95 0.79 5.74 6.14
N GLU A 96 0.07 4.89 6.88
CA GLU A 96 0.32 3.43 6.88
C GLU A 96 0.18 2.84 5.47
N MET A 97 -0.87 3.24 4.74
CA MET A 97 -1.09 2.80 3.35
C MET A 97 0.01 3.28 2.40
N ILE A 98 0.53 4.50 2.58
CA ILE A 98 1.64 5.02 1.76
C ILE A 98 2.92 4.23 2.04
N GLU A 99 3.27 4.01 3.31
CA GLU A 99 4.47 3.27 3.71
C GLU A 99 4.45 1.84 3.14
N GLU A 100 3.29 1.16 3.20
CA GLU A 100 3.12 -0.16 2.61
C GLU A 100 3.34 -0.15 1.08
N LYS A 101 2.82 0.87 0.39
CA LYS A 101 3.02 1.02 -1.06
C LYS A 101 4.46 1.34 -1.42
N GLU A 102 5.16 2.16 -0.64
CA GLU A 102 6.58 2.44 -0.84
C GLU A 102 7.43 1.17 -0.70
N LYS A 103 7.17 0.36 0.32
CA LYS A 103 7.81 -0.95 0.50
C LYS A 103 7.58 -1.88 -0.68
N LEU A 104 6.36 -1.93 -1.21
CA LEU A 104 6.05 -2.72 -2.42
C LEU A 104 6.79 -2.19 -3.66
N MET A 105 6.94 -0.88 -3.81
CA MET A 105 7.72 -0.29 -4.89
C MET A 105 9.21 -0.66 -4.80
N GLU A 106 9.80 -0.62 -3.60
CA GLU A 106 11.18 -1.02 -3.37
C GLU A 106 11.40 -2.50 -3.72
N LEU A 107 10.53 -3.40 -3.23
CA LEU A 107 10.57 -4.83 -3.58
C LEU A 107 10.43 -5.05 -5.10
N THR A 108 9.64 -4.24 -5.78
CA THR A 108 9.49 -4.30 -7.26
C THR A 108 10.79 -3.92 -7.97
N MET A 109 11.46 -2.86 -7.50
CA MET A 109 12.74 -2.44 -8.05
C MET A 109 13.81 -3.52 -7.85
N GLN A 110 13.88 -4.07 -6.64
CA GLN A 110 14.78 -5.19 -6.31
C GLN A 110 14.50 -6.41 -7.18
N GLU A 111 13.23 -6.83 -7.36
CA GLU A 111 12.88 -7.97 -8.25
C GLU A 111 13.43 -7.76 -9.68
N LYS A 112 13.32 -6.54 -10.19
CA LYS A 112 13.79 -6.21 -11.55
C LYS A 112 15.32 -6.29 -11.66
N GLU A 113 16.04 -5.85 -10.64
CA GLU A 113 17.50 -5.95 -10.60
C GLU A 113 17.95 -7.40 -10.47
N TYR A 114 17.33 -8.15 -9.57
CA TYR A 114 17.65 -9.56 -9.35
C TYR A 114 17.27 -10.44 -10.55
N ARG A 115 16.24 -10.09 -11.33
CA ARG A 115 15.97 -10.78 -12.61
C ARG A 115 17.13 -10.64 -13.60
N LYS A 116 17.75 -9.46 -13.69
CA LYS A 116 18.94 -9.27 -14.53
C LYS A 116 20.09 -10.13 -14.04
N LEU A 117 20.25 -10.22 -12.72
CA LEU A 117 21.28 -11.05 -12.10
C LEU A 117 21.06 -12.54 -12.39
N THR A 118 19.82 -13.01 -12.32
CA THR A 118 19.42 -14.36 -12.75
C THR A 118 19.82 -14.62 -14.20
N ASP A 119 19.57 -13.68 -15.12
CA ASP A 119 19.93 -13.85 -16.53
C ASP A 119 21.46 -13.95 -16.72
N VAL A 120 22.24 -13.13 -16.00
CA VAL A 120 23.71 -13.21 -16.01
C VAL A 120 24.20 -14.55 -15.47
N ILE A 121 23.60 -15.06 -14.39
CA ILE A 121 23.90 -16.39 -13.84
C ILE A 121 23.66 -17.49 -14.88
N PHE A 122 22.53 -17.46 -15.59
CA PHE A 122 22.24 -18.43 -16.63
C PHE A 122 23.23 -18.35 -17.80
N GLU A 123 23.70 -17.15 -18.15
CA GLU A 123 24.73 -16.97 -19.16
C GLU A 123 26.08 -17.56 -18.73
N ILE A 124 26.48 -17.36 -17.47
CA ILE A 124 27.69 -17.98 -16.89
C ILE A 124 27.62 -19.50 -16.99
N ILE A 125 26.48 -20.09 -16.60
CA ILE A 125 26.27 -21.54 -16.61
C ILE A 125 26.23 -22.09 -18.04
N GLN A 126 25.65 -21.36 -18.98
CA GLN A 126 25.65 -21.74 -20.39
C GLN A 126 27.09 -21.77 -20.94
N ASN A 127 27.85 -20.69 -20.73
CA ASN A 127 29.26 -20.62 -21.12
C ASN A 127 30.08 -21.72 -20.45
N TRP A 128 29.79 -22.06 -19.19
CA TRP A 128 30.42 -23.16 -18.49
C TRP A 128 30.12 -24.52 -19.15
N THR A 129 28.87 -24.75 -19.53
CA THR A 129 28.45 -25.97 -20.24
C THR A 129 29.16 -26.10 -21.58
N ASP A 130 29.32 -24.98 -22.30
CA ASP A 130 30.06 -24.94 -23.55
C ASP A 130 31.56 -25.22 -23.34
N ILE A 131 32.15 -24.70 -22.25
CA ILE A 131 33.53 -25.02 -21.85
C ILE A 131 33.69 -26.52 -21.57
N ASP A 132 32.83 -27.13 -20.74
CA ASP A 132 32.86 -28.56 -20.41
C ASP A 132 32.75 -29.44 -21.67
N PHE A 133 31.84 -29.07 -22.58
CA PHE A 133 31.68 -29.77 -23.85
C PHE A 133 32.90 -29.65 -24.76
N ILE A 134 33.45 -28.43 -24.93
CA ILE A 134 34.65 -28.22 -25.76
C ILE A 134 35.85 -28.93 -25.14
N PHE A 135 35.97 -28.93 -23.82
CA PHE A 135 37.04 -29.61 -23.09
C PHE A 135 36.96 -31.13 -23.29
N SER A 136 35.77 -31.72 -23.23
CA SER A 136 35.54 -33.13 -23.55
C SER A 136 35.96 -33.48 -24.99
N GLN A 137 35.77 -32.56 -25.95
CA GLN A 137 36.27 -32.74 -27.33
C GLN A 137 37.80 -32.70 -27.41
N ILE A 138 38.45 -31.85 -26.61
CA ILE A 138 39.92 -31.81 -26.52
C ILE A 138 40.45 -33.15 -26.00
N LEU A 139 39.84 -33.71 -24.96
CA LEU A 139 40.20 -35.03 -24.42
C LEU A 139 40.11 -36.12 -25.49
N GLY A 140 39.00 -36.20 -26.24
CA GLY A 140 38.85 -37.18 -27.32
C GLY A 140 39.85 -36.98 -28.47
N MET A 141 40.20 -35.72 -28.80
CA MET A 141 41.23 -35.44 -29.80
C MET A 141 42.63 -35.85 -29.32
N ARG A 142 42.91 -35.72 -28.02
CA ARG A 142 44.16 -36.17 -27.40
C ARG A 142 44.30 -37.68 -27.39
N GLU A 143 43.25 -38.40 -27.04
CA GLU A 143 43.23 -39.87 -27.14
C GLU A 143 43.48 -40.33 -28.58
N ALA A 144 42.82 -39.70 -29.56
CA ALA A 144 43.07 -39.99 -30.98
C ALA A 144 44.52 -39.67 -31.41
N GLN A 145 45.09 -38.58 -30.88
CA GLN A 145 46.50 -38.23 -31.12
C GLN A 145 47.44 -39.30 -30.58
N ASN A 146 47.22 -39.78 -29.36
CA ASN A 146 48.03 -40.82 -28.72
C ASN A 146 47.94 -42.15 -29.49
N VAL A 147 46.75 -42.57 -29.93
CA VAL A 147 46.58 -43.77 -30.77
C VAL A 147 47.38 -43.67 -32.07
N VAL A 148 47.39 -42.50 -32.72
CA VAL A 148 48.16 -42.28 -33.96
C VAL A 148 49.67 -42.36 -33.69
N LYS A 149 50.15 -41.77 -32.60
CA LYS A 149 51.57 -41.81 -32.18
C LYS A 149 52.02 -43.23 -31.80
N ASP A 150 51.16 -44.00 -31.14
CA ASP A 150 51.47 -45.36 -30.69
C ASP A 150 51.47 -46.38 -31.85
N THR A 151 50.67 -46.12 -32.89
CA THR A 151 50.49 -47.06 -34.02
C THR A 151 51.46 -46.77 -35.19
N TRP A 152 51.99 -45.56 -35.31
CA TRP A 152 52.84 -45.13 -36.42
C TRP A 152 54.06 -44.36 -35.89
N SER A 153 55.29 -44.75 -36.26
CA SER A 153 56.47 -43.98 -35.81
C SER A 153 56.49 -42.61 -36.48
N GLU A 154 56.55 -41.54 -35.69
CA GLU A 154 56.64 -40.15 -36.15
C GLU A 154 57.85 -39.90 -37.08
N GLU A 155 58.87 -40.77 -37.04
CA GLU A 155 60.14 -40.58 -37.77
C GLU A 155 60.11 -40.97 -39.26
N THR A 156 59.05 -41.61 -39.79
CA THR A 156 59.11 -42.20 -41.15
C THR A 156 57.94 -41.90 -42.11
N ASP A 157 56.79 -41.36 -41.69
CA ASP A 157 55.64 -41.09 -42.58
C ASP A 157 55.22 -39.59 -42.59
N PRO A 158 55.47 -38.84 -43.68
CA PRO A 158 55.04 -37.45 -43.83
C PRO A 158 53.53 -37.20 -43.73
N GLN A 159 52.69 -38.22 -43.94
CA GLN A 159 51.24 -38.10 -43.77
C GLN A 159 50.83 -38.09 -42.30
N VAL A 160 51.52 -38.87 -41.46
CA VAL A 160 51.28 -38.95 -40.01
C VAL A 160 51.58 -37.59 -39.35
N VAL A 161 52.71 -36.97 -39.70
CA VAL A 161 53.07 -35.63 -39.23
C VAL A 161 52.00 -34.59 -39.57
N LYS A 162 51.49 -34.59 -40.82
CA LYS A 162 50.40 -33.68 -41.24
C LYS A 162 49.08 -33.92 -40.50
N ILE A 163 48.78 -35.15 -40.12
CA ILE A 163 47.57 -35.50 -39.36
C ILE A 163 47.71 -34.99 -37.92
N LEU A 164 48.85 -35.25 -37.27
CA LEU A 164 49.15 -34.79 -35.91
C LEU A 164 49.14 -33.25 -35.83
N ASP A 165 49.73 -32.57 -36.81
CA ASP A 165 49.70 -31.10 -36.91
C ASP A 165 48.27 -30.55 -37.02
N ARG A 166 47.41 -31.19 -37.82
CA ARG A 166 46.00 -30.78 -37.94
C ARG A 166 45.22 -30.99 -36.65
N ILE A 167 45.50 -32.07 -35.92
CA ILE A 167 44.88 -32.33 -34.60
C ILE A 167 45.34 -31.26 -33.61
N ASN A 168 46.63 -30.96 -33.55
CA ASN A 168 47.21 -29.91 -32.69
C ASN A 168 46.60 -28.53 -32.99
N GLN A 169 46.49 -28.15 -34.27
CA GLN A 169 45.87 -26.88 -34.67
C GLN A 169 44.40 -26.78 -34.22
N ARG A 170 43.64 -27.88 -34.32
CA ARG A 170 42.24 -27.92 -33.88
C ARG A 170 42.11 -27.83 -32.37
N ILE A 171 42.97 -28.53 -31.62
CA ILE A 171 43.03 -28.43 -30.15
C ILE A 171 43.32 -26.98 -29.75
N MET A 172 44.33 -26.35 -30.37
CA MET A 172 44.69 -24.97 -30.05
C MET A 172 43.55 -23.98 -30.32
N GLY A 173 42.82 -24.13 -31.43
CA GLY A 173 41.64 -23.32 -31.72
C GLY A 173 40.52 -23.48 -30.68
N LYS A 174 40.35 -24.69 -30.14
CA LYS A 174 39.39 -24.97 -29.05
C LYS A 174 39.82 -24.38 -27.72
N VAL A 175 41.11 -24.49 -27.37
CA VAL A 175 41.69 -23.85 -26.18
C VAL A 175 41.46 -22.34 -26.22
N GLN A 176 41.70 -21.69 -27.36
CA GLN A 176 41.41 -20.26 -27.52
C GLN A 176 39.93 -19.91 -27.31
N THR A 177 39.02 -20.82 -27.66
CA THR A 177 37.58 -20.62 -27.44
C THR A 177 37.22 -20.76 -25.97
N ILE A 178 37.75 -21.79 -25.28
CA ILE A 178 37.61 -21.94 -23.82
C ILE A 178 38.10 -20.69 -23.11
N TRP A 179 39.25 -20.15 -23.51
CA TRP A 179 39.83 -18.97 -22.88
C TRP A 179 38.94 -17.73 -23.01
N ARG A 180 38.42 -17.44 -24.21
CA ARG A 180 37.48 -16.32 -24.40
C ARG A 180 36.20 -16.47 -23.57
N LEU A 181 35.66 -17.69 -23.49
CA LEU A 181 34.47 -17.97 -22.68
C LEU A 181 34.76 -17.81 -21.19
N HIS A 182 35.91 -18.29 -20.73
CA HIS A 182 36.33 -18.18 -19.33
C HIS A 182 36.62 -16.74 -18.92
N GLU A 183 37.26 -15.95 -19.78
CA GLU A 183 37.50 -14.52 -19.58
C GLU A 183 36.17 -13.76 -19.43
N SER A 184 35.23 -13.99 -20.36
CA SER A 184 33.87 -13.42 -20.26
C SER A 184 33.13 -13.85 -18.99
N ASN A 185 33.28 -15.11 -18.57
CA ASN A 185 32.67 -15.60 -17.34
C ASN A 185 33.30 -14.98 -16.09
N SER A 186 34.62 -14.80 -16.07
CA SER A 186 35.33 -14.24 -14.93
C SER A 186 34.87 -12.81 -14.64
N GLU A 187 34.71 -11.99 -15.67
CA GLU A 187 34.18 -10.61 -15.53
C GLU A 187 32.75 -10.60 -14.96
N LYS A 188 31.89 -11.51 -15.43
CA LYS A 188 30.50 -11.61 -14.95
C LYS A 188 30.43 -12.17 -13.53
N LEU A 189 31.27 -13.15 -13.21
CA LEU A 189 31.34 -13.79 -11.90
C LEU A 189 31.69 -12.80 -10.79
N ASP A 190 32.60 -11.85 -11.05
CA ASP A 190 32.96 -10.82 -10.07
C ASP A 190 31.73 -9.98 -9.66
N GLY A 191 30.95 -9.51 -10.64
CA GLY A 191 29.72 -8.76 -10.37
C GLY A 191 28.59 -9.61 -9.75
N VAL A 192 28.54 -10.91 -10.06
CA VAL A 192 27.56 -11.82 -9.46
C VAL A 192 27.88 -12.13 -8.01
N LEU A 193 29.14 -12.46 -7.72
CA LEU A 193 29.59 -12.84 -6.38
C LEU A 193 29.52 -11.68 -5.38
N GLU A 194 29.70 -10.43 -5.83
CA GLU A 194 29.54 -9.25 -4.97
C GLU A 194 28.11 -9.11 -4.41
N LYS A 195 27.10 -9.55 -5.17
CA LYS A 195 25.68 -9.39 -4.82
C LYS A 195 24.97 -10.70 -4.49
N ILE A 196 25.70 -11.81 -4.43
CA ILE A 196 25.10 -13.15 -4.39
C ILE A 196 24.35 -13.41 -3.07
N GLU A 197 24.83 -12.88 -1.95
CA GLU A 197 24.18 -13.06 -0.64
C GLU A 197 22.82 -12.34 -0.62
N GLU A 198 22.81 -11.04 -0.92
CA GLU A 198 21.59 -10.22 -1.01
C GLU A 198 20.57 -10.80 -2.01
N PHE A 199 21.07 -11.27 -3.16
CA PHE A 199 20.23 -11.93 -4.17
C PHE A 199 19.60 -13.22 -3.67
N LEU A 200 20.39 -14.10 -3.05
CA LEU A 200 19.88 -15.37 -2.57
C LEU A 200 18.92 -15.17 -1.39
N ASP A 201 19.12 -14.15 -0.55
CA ASP A 201 18.18 -13.75 0.51
C ASP A 201 16.84 -13.30 -0.07
N PHE A 202 16.86 -12.48 -1.12
CA PHE A 202 15.63 -12.09 -1.82
C PHE A 202 14.91 -13.28 -2.47
N MET A 203 15.66 -14.27 -2.94
CA MET A 203 15.15 -15.47 -3.62
C MET A 203 14.65 -16.57 -2.66
N GLU A 204 14.36 -16.23 -1.40
CA GLU A 204 14.11 -17.04 -0.18
C GLU A 204 13.21 -18.30 -0.31
N LEU A 205 12.62 -18.60 -1.47
CA LEU A 205 11.65 -19.66 -1.69
C LEU A 205 12.18 -20.92 -2.41
N GLY A 206 13.50 -21.12 -2.50
CA GLY A 206 14.06 -22.26 -3.25
C GLY A 206 15.27 -22.96 -2.65
N TYR A 207 16.23 -22.20 -2.15
CA TYR A 207 17.54 -22.72 -1.78
C TYR A 207 17.65 -22.91 -0.26
N ASN A 208 17.75 -24.16 0.19
CA ASN A 208 18.24 -24.42 1.55
C ASN A 208 19.72 -24.01 1.67
N ASP A 209 20.21 -23.80 2.89
CA ASP A 209 21.58 -23.31 3.16
C ASP A 209 22.68 -24.14 2.49
N ILE A 210 22.44 -25.44 2.34
CA ILE A 210 23.35 -26.37 1.67
C ILE A 210 23.43 -26.04 0.18
N SER A 211 22.30 -25.93 -0.51
CA SER A 211 22.26 -25.56 -1.93
C SER A 211 22.83 -24.16 -2.18
N ARG A 212 22.61 -23.21 -1.26
CA ARG A 212 23.21 -21.85 -1.34
C ARG A 212 24.72 -21.94 -1.30
N SER A 213 25.26 -22.67 -0.32
CA SER A 213 26.70 -22.85 -0.14
C SER A 213 27.33 -23.54 -1.34
N ILE A 214 26.71 -24.63 -1.85
CA ILE A 214 27.18 -25.34 -3.04
C ILE A 214 27.20 -24.42 -4.26
N PHE A 215 26.17 -23.59 -4.44
CA PHE A 215 26.08 -22.68 -5.58
C PHE A 215 27.17 -21.61 -5.54
N ILE A 216 27.41 -20.98 -4.37
CA ILE A 216 28.49 -20.00 -4.18
C ILE A 216 29.86 -20.65 -4.41
N VAL A 217 30.07 -21.88 -3.93
CA VAL A 217 31.31 -22.64 -4.15
C VAL A 217 31.51 -22.94 -5.64
N ALA A 218 30.46 -23.35 -6.35
CA ALA A 218 30.54 -23.63 -7.78
C ALA A 218 30.92 -22.36 -8.58
N LEU A 219 30.25 -21.23 -8.32
CA LEU A 219 30.57 -19.95 -8.97
C LEU A 219 32.00 -19.49 -8.67
N ASN A 220 32.44 -19.59 -7.41
CA ASN A 220 33.83 -19.26 -7.05
C ASN A 220 34.85 -20.21 -7.71
N SER A 221 34.50 -21.49 -7.87
CA SER A 221 35.39 -22.47 -8.50
C SER A 221 35.55 -22.20 -9.99
N MET A 222 34.46 -21.81 -10.68
CA MET A 222 34.49 -21.42 -12.10
C MET A 222 35.43 -20.25 -12.39
N ARG A 223 35.65 -19.37 -11.43
CA ARG A 223 36.54 -18.21 -11.56
C ARG A 223 38.02 -18.59 -11.55
N ASN A 224 38.39 -19.64 -10.82
CA ASN A 224 39.77 -19.90 -10.41
C ASN A 224 40.44 -21.03 -11.20
N ILE A 225 39.90 -21.40 -12.37
CA ILE A 225 40.45 -22.50 -13.15
C ILE A 225 41.66 -22.02 -13.95
N PRO A 226 42.80 -22.70 -13.85
CA PRO A 226 44.04 -22.29 -14.52
C PRO A 226 44.04 -22.67 -16.00
N PHE A 227 43.03 -22.25 -16.79
CA PHE A 227 42.98 -22.53 -18.23
C PHE A 227 44.17 -21.94 -19.01
N ASN A 228 44.91 -21.00 -18.41
CA ASN A 228 46.17 -20.47 -18.96
C ASN A 228 47.25 -21.55 -19.14
N THR A 229 47.23 -22.64 -18.38
CA THR A 229 48.19 -23.75 -18.58
C THR A 229 47.96 -24.49 -19.90
N LEU A 230 46.77 -24.37 -20.50
CA LEU A 230 46.47 -24.92 -21.83
C LEU A 230 47.08 -24.11 -22.98
N GLU A 231 47.57 -22.89 -22.74
CA GLU A 231 48.18 -22.05 -23.79
C GLU A 231 49.60 -22.51 -24.17
N ASN A 232 50.21 -23.37 -23.34
CA ASN A 232 51.54 -23.90 -23.58
C ASN A 232 51.59 -24.69 -24.89
N GLN A 233 52.53 -24.32 -25.78
CA GLN A 233 52.77 -25.03 -27.05
C GLN A 233 53.07 -26.53 -26.85
N ASN A 234 53.55 -26.89 -25.65
CA ASN A 234 53.74 -28.26 -25.18
C ASN A 234 52.72 -28.59 -24.08
N LEU A 235 51.43 -28.49 -24.37
CA LEU A 235 50.35 -29.05 -23.53
C LEU A 235 50.69 -30.51 -23.18
N THR A 236 51.05 -30.76 -21.93
CA THR A 236 51.31 -32.11 -21.42
C THR A 236 50.00 -32.78 -21.01
N ASP A 237 50.01 -34.11 -20.92
CA ASP A 237 48.85 -34.85 -20.44
C ASP A 237 48.55 -34.54 -18.96
N ASP A 238 49.57 -34.19 -18.17
CA ASP A 238 49.43 -33.76 -16.79
C ASP A 238 48.70 -32.40 -16.68
N ASP A 239 49.00 -31.44 -17.57
CA ASP A 239 48.31 -30.13 -17.61
C ASP A 239 46.80 -30.30 -17.87
N VAL A 240 46.45 -31.20 -18.80
CA VAL A 240 45.06 -31.48 -19.17
C VAL A 240 44.34 -32.24 -18.06
N ASN A 241 44.99 -33.20 -17.41
CA ASN A 241 44.41 -33.95 -16.30
C ASN A 241 44.12 -33.07 -15.07
N ASN A 242 45.01 -32.12 -14.77
CA ASN A 242 44.80 -31.17 -13.66
C ASN A 242 43.56 -30.29 -13.87
N ILE A 243 43.29 -29.85 -15.10
CA ILE A 243 42.10 -29.05 -15.41
C ILE A 243 40.85 -29.93 -15.46
N LYS A 244 40.99 -31.18 -15.93
CA LYS A 244 39.87 -32.13 -16.03
C LYS A 244 39.17 -32.35 -14.68
N GLU A 245 39.94 -32.50 -13.60
CA GLU A 245 39.37 -32.65 -12.26
C GLU A 245 38.54 -31.42 -11.87
N SER A 246 39.08 -30.21 -12.03
CA SER A 246 38.35 -28.97 -11.72
C SER A 246 37.09 -28.78 -12.55
N VAL A 247 37.14 -29.10 -13.85
CA VAL A 247 35.96 -29.01 -14.74
C VAL A 247 34.88 -30.00 -14.31
N GLN A 248 35.28 -31.21 -13.94
CA GLN A 248 34.39 -32.26 -13.51
C GLN A 248 33.74 -31.95 -12.15
N ASP A 249 34.51 -31.47 -11.18
CA ASP A 249 34.02 -31.08 -9.85
C ASP A 249 32.93 -30.00 -9.94
N ILE A 250 33.14 -28.98 -10.78
CA ILE A 250 32.16 -27.91 -10.97
C ILE A 250 30.88 -28.42 -11.62
N ARG A 251 31.00 -29.29 -12.63
CA ARG A 251 29.83 -29.93 -13.26
C ARG A 251 29.04 -30.73 -12.23
N ASP A 252 29.74 -31.48 -11.39
CA ASP A 252 29.13 -32.29 -10.36
C ASP A 252 28.45 -31.39 -9.30
N PHE A 253 29.08 -30.28 -8.87
CA PHE A 253 28.44 -29.29 -7.99
C PHE A 253 27.18 -28.68 -8.60
N LEU A 254 27.22 -28.26 -9.88
CA LEU A 254 26.05 -27.69 -10.58
C LEU A 254 24.87 -28.66 -10.65
N SER A 255 25.13 -29.98 -10.67
CA SER A 255 24.05 -30.98 -10.69
C SER A 255 23.19 -30.98 -9.42
N TYR A 256 23.76 -30.51 -8.30
CA TYR A 256 23.06 -30.37 -7.01
C TYR A 256 22.36 -29.02 -6.84
N VAL A 257 22.61 -28.07 -7.75
CA VAL A 257 22.06 -26.71 -7.69
C VAL A 257 20.70 -26.69 -8.40
N PRO A 258 19.59 -26.41 -7.70
CA PRO A 258 18.27 -26.34 -8.31
C PRO A 258 18.07 -25.02 -9.09
N LEU A 259 18.77 -24.87 -10.23
CA LEU A 259 18.79 -23.65 -11.05
C LEU A 259 17.40 -23.15 -11.46
N CYS A 260 16.42 -24.06 -11.58
CA CYS A 260 15.02 -23.71 -11.86
C CYS A 260 14.35 -22.87 -10.77
N GLN A 261 14.92 -22.83 -9.57
CA GLN A 261 14.44 -22.03 -8.44
C GLN A 261 15.07 -20.63 -8.40
N LEU A 262 16.08 -20.34 -9.23
CA LEU A 262 16.65 -18.99 -9.38
C LEU A 262 15.73 -18.02 -10.12
N ARG A 263 14.64 -18.54 -10.70
CA ARG A 263 13.53 -17.72 -11.20
C ARG A 263 12.43 -17.67 -10.14
N PRO A 264 11.97 -16.48 -9.72
CA PRO A 264 10.82 -16.38 -8.81
C PRO A 264 9.62 -17.12 -9.41
N ARG A 265 9.11 -18.15 -8.72
CA ARG A 265 7.93 -18.91 -9.17
C ARG A 265 6.62 -18.12 -9.06
N LYS A 266 6.61 -17.08 -8.23
CA LYS A 266 5.52 -16.12 -8.10
C LYS A 266 6.08 -14.76 -8.44
N SER A 267 5.65 -14.19 -9.56
CA SER A 267 5.86 -12.75 -9.79
C SER A 267 5.16 -11.97 -8.68
N LEU A 268 5.66 -10.78 -8.31
CA LEU A 268 4.99 -9.89 -7.36
C LEU A 268 3.51 -9.69 -7.70
N ARG A 269 3.16 -9.69 -8.99
CA ARG A 269 1.77 -9.69 -9.49
C ARG A 269 0.91 -10.81 -8.89
N GLN A 270 1.47 -11.99 -8.72
CA GLN A 270 0.78 -13.16 -8.17
C GLN A 270 0.72 -13.12 -6.65
N PHE A 271 1.65 -12.42 -5.98
CA PHE A 271 1.55 -12.09 -4.56
C PHE A 271 0.45 -11.05 -4.31
N LEU A 272 0.51 -9.92 -5.04
CA LEU A 272 -0.50 -8.84 -5.02
C LEU A 272 -1.90 -9.36 -5.37
N TRP A 273 -2.02 -10.31 -6.30
CA TRP A 273 -3.31 -10.92 -6.62
C TRP A 273 -3.87 -11.77 -5.47
N ASN A 274 -3.03 -12.45 -4.69
CA ASN A 274 -3.49 -13.19 -3.52
C ASN A 274 -3.94 -12.24 -2.40
N GLU A 275 -3.29 -11.08 -2.24
CA GLU A 275 -3.74 -10.06 -1.29
C GLU A 275 -5.07 -9.45 -1.72
N ILE A 276 -5.22 -9.08 -3.00
CA ILE A 276 -6.50 -8.59 -3.54
C ILE A 276 -7.62 -9.62 -3.34
N ASP A 277 -7.36 -10.91 -3.62
CA ASP A 277 -8.31 -12.00 -3.38
C ASP A 277 -8.64 -12.17 -1.88
N SER A 278 -7.69 -11.92 -0.97
CA SER A 278 -7.94 -11.96 0.48
C SER A 278 -8.80 -10.79 0.96
N TYR A 279 -8.52 -9.57 0.48
CA TYR A 279 -9.34 -8.38 0.76
C TYR A 279 -10.76 -8.52 0.19
N GLN A 280 -10.94 -9.16 -0.97
CA GLN A 280 -12.27 -9.44 -1.51
C GLN A 280 -13.02 -10.46 -0.65
N ARG A 281 -12.38 -11.53 -0.19
CA ARG A 281 -13.01 -12.49 0.72
C ARG A 281 -13.44 -11.87 2.05
N ASP A 282 -12.59 -11.04 2.64
CA ASP A 282 -12.90 -10.42 3.94
C ASP A 282 -14.05 -9.40 3.80
N ASN A 283 -14.13 -8.69 2.67
CA ASN A 283 -15.28 -7.83 2.34
C ASN A 283 -16.57 -8.62 2.05
N ASP A 284 -16.47 -9.74 1.31
CA ASP A 284 -17.63 -10.59 1.01
C ASP A 284 -18.23 -11.21 2.28
N ILE A 285 -17.39 -11.59 3.26
CA ILE A 285 -17.83 -12.06 4.58
C ILE A 285 -18.55 -10.94 5.36
N PHE A 286 -18.09 -9.69 5.26
CA PHE A 286 -18.73 -8.54 5.89
C PHE A 286 -20.11 -8.22 5.28
N PHE A 287 -20.25 -8.30 3.96
CA PHE A 287 -21.53 -8.08 3.26
C PHE A 287 -22.54 -9.22 3.49
N ASP A 288 -22.09 -10.46 3.64
CA ASP A 288 -22.97 -11.59 3.99
C ASP A 288 -23.49 -11.49 5.43
N LEU A 289 -22.75 -10.86 6.35
CA LEU A 289 -23.16 -10.62 7.73
C LEU A 289 -24.19 -9.49 7.86
N GLU A 290 -24.16 -8.46 7.01
CA GLU A 290 -25.19 -7.41 6.97
C GLU A 290 -26.54 -7.89 6.40
N ASN A 291 -26.52 -8.85 5.47
CA ASN A 291 -27.73 -9.44 4.90
C ASN A 291 -28.38 -10.52 5.79
N CYS A 292 -27.80 -10.81 6.96
CA CYS A 292 -28.32 -11.77 7.95
C CYS A 292 -29.05 -11.11 9.14
N LYS A 293 -29.38 -9.81 9.07
CA LYS A 293 -30.26 -9.12 10.03
C LYS A 293 -31.61 -8.76 9.39
#